data_AF-A0A9D6VXJ8-F1
#
_entry.id   AF-A0A9D6VXJ8-F1
#
_cell.length_a   1.000
_cell.length_b   1.000
_cell.length_c   1.000
_cell.angle_alpha   90.00
_cell.angle_beta   90.00
_cell.angle_gamma   90.00
#
_symmetry.space_group_name_H-M   'P 1'
#
loop_
_entity.id
_entity.type
_entity.pdbx_description
1 polymer ?
#
loop_
_entity_poly.entity_id
_entity_poly.type
_entity_poly.pdbx_seq_one_letter_code
_entity_poly.pdbx_strand_id
1 'polypeptide(L)' 'MSTANGLPPVEVTHISSHGIWLLAGEKELFMSYANFPWFKDAPVGQVLNIQEPSPAHYYWPDLDIDLTDEIIEHPERF' A
#
# COMPACT_ATOMS: atom_id res chain seq x y z
N MET A 1 -27.14 10.23 -14.53
CA MET A 1 -27.17 8.76 -14.38
C MET A 1 -25.78 8.29 -14.76
N SER A 2 -24.90 7.79 -13.92
CA SER A 2 -24.99 7.03 -12.67
C SER A 2 -23.96 7.55 -11.66
N THR A 3 -24.30 7.62 -10.38
CA THR A 3 -23.35 7.86 -9.29
C THR A 3 -22.50 6.61 -9.12
N ALA A 4 -21.34 6.57 -9.76
CA ALA A 4 -20.29 5.69 -9.28
C ALA A 4 -19.86 6.25 -7.91
N ASN A 5 -20.31 5.62 -6.83
CA ASN A 5 -19.63 5.75 -5.54
C ASN A 5 -18.24 5.14 -5.77
N GLY A 6 -17.33 5.94 -6.31
CA GLY A 6 -15.96 5.54 -6.57
C GLY A 6 -15.32 5.34 -5.21
N LEU A 7 -14.98 4.09 -4.88
CA LEU A 7 -14.10 3.83 -3.75
C LEU A 7 -12.88 4.76 -3.89
N PRO A 8 -12.43 5.40 -2.80
CA PRO A 8 -11.27 6.27 -2.87
C PRO A 8 -10.08 5.47 -3.44
N PRO A 9 -9.27 6.09 -4.32
CA PRO A 9 -8.06 5.46 -4.84
C PRO A 9 -7.15 5.07 -3.67
N VAL A 10 -6.37 4.00 -3.84
CA VAL A 10 -5.40 3.58 -2.83
C VAL A 10 -4.47 4.74 -2.44
N GLU A 11 -4.23 4.91 -1.14
CA GLU A 11 -3.42 6.00 -0.60
C GLU A 11 -2.55 5.52 0.57
N VAL A 12 -1.32 6.03 0.66
CA VAL A 12 -0.51 5.95 1.89
C VAL A 12 -0.92 7.09 2.83
N THR A 13 -1.61 6.76 3.91
CA THR A 13 -2.22 7.75 4.83
C THR A 13 -1.30 8.18 5.96
N HIS A 14 -0.35 7.33 6.36
CA HIS A 14 0.57 7.64 7.45
C HIS A 14 1.89 6.87 7.32
N ILE A 15 3.00 7.54 7.63
CA ILE A 15 4.35 6.96 7.67
C ILE A 15 4.90 7.21 9.07
N SER A 16 5.38 6.14 9.71
CA SER A 16 5.92 6.18 11.07
C SER A 16 7.30 5.56 11.15
N SER A 17 7.90 5.54 12.35
CA SER A 17 9.14 4.81 12.61
C SER A 17 9.01 3.28 12.53
N HIS A 18 7.78 2.74 12.50
CA HIS A 18 7.53 1.30 12.55
C HIS A 18 7.02 0.71 11.23
N GLY A 19 6.53 1.55 10.32
CA GLY A 19 5.88 1.11 9.10
C GLY A 19 5.01 2.19 8.47
N ILE A 20 4.29 1.78 7.45
CA ILE A 20 3.39 2.63 6.65
C ILE A 20 1.95 2.11 6.75
N TRP A 21 0.99 3.02 6.69
CA TRP A 21 -0.44 2.72 6.62
C TRP A 21 -0.96 3.01 5.24
N LEU A 22 -1.76 2.08 4.72
CA LEU A 22 -2.43 2.15 3.44
C LEU A 22 -3.94 2.18 3.65
N LEU A 23 -4.64 3.09 2.97
CA LEU A 23 -6.08 3.05 2.83
C LEU A 23 -6.42 2.55 1.42
N ALA A 24 -7.06 1.39 1.33
CA ALA A 24 -7.53 0.79 0.10
C ALA A 24 -9.06 0.62 0.18
N GLY A 25 -9.80 1.49 -0.50
CA GLY A 25 -11.25 1.61 -0.32
C GLY A 25 -11.58 2.01 1.13
N GLU A 26 -12.22 1.10 1.88
CA GLU A 26 -12.56 1.30 3.30
C GLU A 26 -11.61 0.53 4.25
N LYS A 27 -10.60 -0.15 3.69
CA LYS A 27 -9.68 -1.01 4.44
C LYS A 27 -8.41 -0.26 4.78
N GLU A 28 -8.06 -0.23 6.07
CA GLU A 28 -6.77 0.27 6.53
C GLU A 28 -5.80 -0.91 6.74
N LEU A 29 -4.64 -0.86 6.10
CA LEU A 29 -3.63 -1.90 6.13
C LEU A 29 -2.33 -1.35 6.69
N PHE A 30 -1.76 -2.03 7.70
CA PHE A 30 -0.46 -1.66 8.26
C PHE A 30 0.65 -2.55 7.68
N MET A 31 1.62 -1.92 7.03
CA MET A 31 2.83 -2.56 6.51
C MET A 31 4.00 -2.23 7.42
N SER A 32 4.35 -3.14 8.32
CA SER A 32 5.50 -2.98 9.22
C SER A 32 6.83 -3.06 8.47
N TYR A 33 7.85 -2.29 8.88
CA TYR A 33 9.20 -2.42 8.32
C TYR A 33 9.90 -3.74 8.67
N ALA A 34 9.35 -4.51 9.63
CA ALA A 34 9.87 -5.86 9.90
C ALA A 34 9.53 -6.83 8.76
N ASN A 35 8.34 -6.69 8.17
CA ASN A 35 7.87 -7.54 7.07
C ASN A 35 8.16 -6.92 5.69
N PHE A 36 8.14 -5.59 5.60
CA PHE A 36 8.35 -4.83 4.36
C PHE A 36 9.52 -3.85 4.50
N PRO A 37 10.76 -4.35 4.69
CA PRO A 37 11.91 -3.52 5.05
C PRO A 37 12.31 -2.52 3.96
N TRP A 38 11.94 -2.77 2.70
CA TRP A 38 12.28 -1.92 1.55
C TRP A 38 11.71 -0.51 1.65
N PHE A 39 10.61 -0.31 2.38
CA PHE A 39 10.01 1.01 2.57
C PHE A 39 10.71 1.87 3.62
N LYS A 40 11.53 1.27 4.51
CA LYS A 40 12.05 1.95 5.71
C LYS A 40 12.89 3.19 5.40
N ASP A 41 13.74 3.08 4.39
CA ASP A 41 14.67 4.14 3.99
C ASP A 41 14.36 4.66 2.56
N ALA A 42 13.21 4.27 2.00
CA ALA A 42 12.78 4.72 0.69
C ALA A 42 12.44 6.23 0.72
N PRO A 43 12.81 7.00 -0.32
CA PRO A 43 12.39 8.39 -0.44
C PRO A 43 10.87 8.51 -0.34
N VAL A 44 10.38 9.42 0.50
CA VAL A 44 8.95 9.56 0.77
C VAL A 44 8.12 9.75 -0.52
N GLY A 45 8.64 10.47 -1.51
CA GLY A 45 7.97 10.65 -2.79
C GLY A 45 7.73 9.33 -3.55
N GLN A 46 8.64 8.36 -3.43
CA GLN A 46 8.48 7.04 -4.04
C GLN A 46 7.49 6.18 -3.27
N VAL A 47 7.49 6.26 -1.93
CA VAL A 47 6.51 5.56 -1.08
C VAL A 47 5.09 6.07 -1.33
N LEU A 48 4.93 7.38 -1.54
CA LEU A 48 3.63 7.98 -1.85
C LEU A 48 3.17 7.73 -3.30
N ASN A 49 4.07 7.32 -4.20
CA ASN A 49 3.74 7.00 -5.59
C ASN A 49 3.24 5.56 -5.73
N ILE A 50 2.11 5.26 -5.10
CA ILE A 50 1.43 3.97 -5.18
C ILE A 50 0.39 3.97 -6.31
N GLN A 51 0.23 2.81 -6.96
CA GLN A 51 -0.80 2.54 -7.96
C GLN A 51 -1.59 1.28 -7.60
N GLU A 52 -2.88 1.25 -7.95
CA GLU A 52 -3.71 0.04 -7.88
C GLU A 52 -4.10 -0.38 -9.31
N PRO A 53 -3.25 -1.11 -10.05
CA PRO A 53 -3.52 -1.51 -11.43
C PRO A 53 -4.74 -2.45 -11.56
N SER A 54 -5.05 -3.21 -10.51
CA SER A 54 -6.26 -4.02 -10.39
C SER A 54 -6.68 -4.11 -8.92
N PRO A 55 -7.96 -4.40 -8.62
CA PRO A 55 -8.46 -4.42 -7.24
C PRO A 55 -7.59 -5.27 -6.32
N ALA A 56 -7.15 -4.70 -5.19
CA ALA A 56 -6.31 -5.35 -4.18
C ALA A 56 -4.90 -5.76 -4.66
N HIS A 57 -4.42 -5.19 -5.77
CA HIS A 57 -3.04 -5.28 -6.23
C HIS A 57 -2.40 -3.89 -6.18
N TYR A 58 -1.30 -3.76 -5.46
CA TYR A 58 -0.64 -2.51 -5.18
C TYR A 58 0.76 -2.51 -5.76
N TYR A 59 1.06 -1.48 -6.55
CA TYR A 59 2.33 -1.37 -7.24
C TYR A 59 3.00 -0.03 -6.93
N TRP A 60 4.26 -0.10 -6.49
CA TRP A 60 5.16 1.04 -6.34
C TRP A 60 6.18 1.04 -7.48
N PRO A 61 5.90 1.72 -8.62
CA PRO A 61 6.75 1.69 -9.81
C PRO A 61 8.18 2.17 -9.57
N ASP A 62 8.37 3.17 -8.70
CA ASP A 62 9.71 3.71 -8.44
C ASP A 62 10.59 2.77 -7.58
N LEU A 63 9.95 1.85 -6.84
CA LEU A 63 10.61 0.89 -5.96
C LEU A 63 10.66 -0.52 -6.57
N ASP A 64 9.93 -0.75 -7.67
CA ASP A 64 9.69 -2.06 -8.27
C ASP A 64 9.12 -3.09 -7.27
N ILE A 65 8.15 -2.64 -6.46
CA ILE A 65 7.48 -3.45 -5.43
C ILE A 65 6.02 -3.69 -5.85
N ASP A 66 5.62 -4.96 -5.87
CA ASP A 66 4.24 -5.41 -6.08
C ASP A 66 3.76 -6.18 -4.84
N LEU A 67 2.59 -5.82 -4.32
CA LEU A 67 1.97 -6.46 -3.16
C LEU A 67 0.47 -6.67 -3.40
N THR A 68 -0.11 -7.65 -2.71
CA THR A 68 -1.56 -7.86 -2.66
C THR A 68 -2.08 -7.71 -1.25
N ASP A 69 -3.41 -7.57 -1.11
CA ASP A 69 -4.07 -7.65 0.20
C ASP A 69 -3.63 -8.88 1.00
N GLU A 70 -3.56 -10.05 0.35
CA GLU A 70 -3.19 -11.29 1.01
C GLU A 70 -1.75 -11.26 1.55
N ILE A 71 -0.81 -10.71 0.80
CA ILE A 71 0.59 -10.56 1.25
C ILE A 71 0.66 -9.59 2.43
N ILE A 72 -0.10 -8.49 2.40
CA ILE A 72 -0.08 -7.48 3.46
C ILE A 72 -0.73 -7.99 4.74
N GLU A 73 -1.83 -8.75 4.65
CA GLU A 73 -2.54 -9.32 5.81
C GLU A 73 -1.85 -10.57 6.39
N HIS A 74 -1.20 -11.35 5.53
CA HIS A 74 -0.55 -12.61 5.89
C HIS A 74 0.91 -12.69 5.41
N PRO A 75 1.77 -11.74 5.81
CA PRO A 75 3.16 -11.69 5.37
C PRO A 75 3.95 -12.93 5.80
N GLU A 76 3.53 -13.65 6.86
CA GLU A 76 4.16 -14.89 7.32
C GLU A 76 4.05 -16.07 6.35
N ARG A 77 3.23 -15.96 5.30
CA ARG A 77 3.07 -17.00 4.27
C ARG A 77 4.11 -16.90 3.14
N PHE A 78 4.91 -15.83 3.11
CA PHE A 78 5.83 -15.48 2.03
C PHE A 78 7.22 -15.12 2.58
#